data_AF-A0A1M2W3D6-F1
#
_entry.id   AF-A0A1M2W3D6-F1
#
_cell.length_a   1.000
_cell.length_b   1.000
_cell.length_c   1.000
_cell.angle_alpha   90.00
_cell.angle_beta   90.00
_cell.angle_gamma   90.00
#
_symmetry.space_group_name_H-M   'P 1'
#
loop_
_entity.id
_entity.type
_entity.pdbx_description
1 polymer ?
#
loop_
_entity_poly.entity_id
_entity_poly.type
_entity_poly.pdbx_seq_one_letter_code
_entity_poly.pdbx_strand_id
1 'polypeptide(L)'
;ELPTRTGSKAIGHALTYFDHVPLPPEALLGELDPKLHPREYFLRTLWRVSIGSLSLTAVVAPGLKMAAYIGARYSLRRTVDSGARGTRVPIMSFRTQQLPILHALAQGFVLEAFFRRAAGWLTDTPVENINLRNAICAIVKATMIGHWRRTGITIVDRCGAQGMFDFNMLFPMEVQFLCHCMTLAHNAYYRLNSAGWPSPKETCSPYAC
;
A
#
# COMPACT_ATOMS: atom_id res chain seq x y z
N GLU A 1 -18.00 -17.82 -12.13
CA GLU A 1 -16.87 -16.86 -12.11
C GLU A 1 -16.92 -16.04 -10.84
N LEU A 2 -15.78 -15.68 -10.26
CA LEU A 2 -15.76 -14.77 -9.11
C LEU A 2 -16.06 -13.33 -9.55
N PRO A 3 -16.68 -12.50 -8.69
CA PRO A 3 -16.89 -11.10 -9.01
C PRO A 3 -15.58 -10.35 -9.32
N THR A 4 -15.60 -9.48 -10.33
CA THR A 4 -14.45 -8.66 -10.69
C THR A 4 -14.06 -7.72 -9.55
N ARG A 5 -12.79 -7.73 -9.16
CA ARG A 5 -12.26 -6.84 -8.14
C ARG A 5 -11.90 -5.48 -8.73
N THR A 6 -12.34 -4.40 -8.09
CA THR A 6 -11.93 -3.03 -8.43
C THR A 6 -10.41 -2.87 -8.26
N GLY A 7 -9.73 -2.21 -9.20
CA GLY A 7 -8.27 -1.97 -9.19
C GLY A 7 -7.41 -3.10 -9.79
N SER A 8 -7.75 -4.37 -9.54
CA SER A 8 -6.93 -5.53 -9.96
C SER A 8 -7.54 -6.28 -11.16
N LYS A 9 -7.89 -5.55 -12.22
CA LYS A 9 -8.63 -6.09 -13.38
C LYS A 9 -7.86 -7.12 -14.21
N ALA A 10 -6.53 -7.14 -14.12
CA ALA A 10 -5.67 -8.00 -14.92
C ALA A 10 -5.41 -9.40 -14.31
N ILE A 11 -5.88 -9.66 -13.09
CA ILE A 11 -5.62 -10.93 -12.39
C ILE A 11 -6.93 -11.71 -12.25
N GLY A 12 -7.00 -12.88 -12.88
CA GLY A 12 -8.08 -13.84 -12.71
C GLY A 12 -7.98 -14.53 -11.36
N HIS A 13 -8.67 -14.00 -10.36
CA HIS A 13 -8.76 -14.65 -9.06
C HIS A 13 -9.66 -15.89 -9.15
N ALA A 14 -9.26 -16.98 -8.50
CA ALA A 14 -10.01 -18.23 -8.43
C ALA A 14 -10.11 -18.71 -6.98
N LEU A 15 -11.22 -19.37 -6.66
CA LEU A 15 -11.39 -20.11 -5.42
C LEU A 15 -11.05 -21.57 -5.69
N THR A 16 -10.21 -22.16 -4.85
CA THR A 16 -9.86 -23.58 -4.91
C THR A 16 -10.31 -24.24 -3.61
N TYR A 17 -10.84 -25.46 -3.72
CA TYR A 17 -11.28 -26.26 -2.59
C TYR A 17 -10.73 -27.68 -2.77
N PHE A 18 -10.34 -28.29 -1.65
CA PHE A 18 -9.78 -29.64 -1.62
C PHE A 18 -10.63 -30.47 -0.65
N ASP A 19 -11.22 -31.56 -1.15
CA ASP A 19 -11.96 -32.52 -0.35
C ASP A 19 -11.13 -33.80 -0.21
N HIS A 20 -10.57 -34.04 0.98
CA HIS A 20 -9.78 -35.23 1.32
C HIS A 20 -8.77 -35.67 0.23
N VAL A 21 -8.05 -34.71 -0.37
CA VAL A 21 -7.06 -35.00 -1.42
C VAL A 21 -5.79 -35.56 -0.79
N PRO A 22 -5.46 -36.86 -0.95
CA PRO A 22 -4.22 -37.42 -0.44
C PRO A 22 -3.05 -36.88 -1.27
N LEU A 23 -1.97 -36.48 -0.60
CA LEU A 23 -0.75 -36.03 -1.23
C LEU A 23 0.42 -36.92 -0.79
N PRO A 24 1.31 -37.29 -1.72
CA PRO A 24 2.51 -38.03 -1.37
C PRO A 24 3.44 -37.15 -0.52
N PRO A 25 4.28 -37.70 0.38
CA PRO A 25 5.17 -36.93 1.24
C PRO A 25 6.09 -35.96 0.46
N GLU A 26 6.48 -36.34 -0.75
CA GLU A 26 7.32 -35.55 -1.66
C GLU A 26 6.63 -34.28 -2.17
N ALA A 27 5.31 -34.14 -1.99
CA ALA A 27 4.57 -32.92 -2.31
C ALA A 27 4.85 -31.78 -1.30
N LEU A 28 5.40 -32.09 -0.12
CA LEU A 28 5.77 -31.07 0.86
C LEU A 28 7.07 -30.39 0.45
N LEU A 29 7.00 -29.07 0.22
CA LEU A 29 8.20 -28.27 -0.05
C LEU A 29 8.91 -27.92 1.26
N GLY A 30 10.09 -28.51 1.48
CA GLY A 30 10.92 -28.31 2.67
C GLY A 30 10.85 -29.48 3.65
N GLU A 31 11.54 -29.34 4.78
CA GLU A 31 11.60 -30.36 5.83
C GLU A 31 10.86 -29.89 7.07
N LEU A 32 10.07 -30.77 7.69
CA LEU A 32 9.49 -30.50 9.00
C LEU A 32 10.61 -30.63 10.05
N ASP A 33 10.94 -29.52 10.71
CA ASP A 33 11.86 -29.53 11.85
C ASP A 33 11.06 -29.59 13.16
N PRO A 34 10.94 -30.77 13.80
CA PRO A 34 10.15 -30.93 15.02
C PRO A 34 10.79 -30.22 16.23
N LYS A 35 12.04 -29.74 16.10
CA LYS A 35 12.77 -29.07 17.19
C LYS A 35 12.50 -27.56 17.22
N LEU A 36 12.00 -26.98 16.12
CA LEU A 36 11.68 -25.57 16.04
C LEU A 36 10.28 -25.29 16.59
N HIS A 37 10.14 -24.17 17.32
CA HIS A 37 8.84 -23.69 17.73
C HIS A 37 7.97 -23.41 16.46
N PRO A 38 6.69 -23.84 16.39
CA PRO A 38 5.88 -23.77 15.17
C PRO A 38 5.83 -22.39 14.51
N ARG A 39 5.77 -21.33 15.33
CA ARG A 39 5.81 -19.93 14.86
C ARG A 39 7.10 -19.58 14.12
N GLU A 40 8.23 -20.02 14.66
CA GLU A 40 9.54 -19.72 14.07
C GLU A 40 9.70 -20.48 12.76
N TYR A 41 9.35 -21.77 12.76
CA TYR A 41 9.30 -22.59 11.54
C TYR A 41 8.45 -21.94 10.44
N PHE A 42 7.25 -21.47 10.77
CA PHE A 42 6.36 -20.76 9.85
C PHE A 42 6.98 -19.47 9.28
N LEU A 43 7.54 -18.62 10.14
CA LEU A 43 8.18 -17.37 9.70
C LEU A 43 9.43 -17.60 8.86
N ARG A 44 10.20 -18.67 9.15
CA ARG A 44 11.32 -19.09 8.32
C ARG A 44 10.84 -19.56 6.96
N THR A 45 9.78 -20.35 6.90
CA THR A 45 9.20 -20.85 5.64
C THR A 45 8.68 -19.71 4.75
N LEU A 46 8.08 -18.68 5.34
CA LEU A 46 7.48 -17.56 4.60
C LEU A 46 8.41 -16.36 4.37
N TRP A 47 9.73 -16.51 4.50
CA TRP A 47 10.69 -15.40 4.34
C TRP A 47 10.53 -14.63 3.02
N ARG A 48 10.17 -15.32 1.93
CA ARG A 48 9.94 -14.73 0.60
C ARG A 48 8.74 -13.78 0.57
N VAL A 49 7.73 -14.00 1.42
CA VAL A 49 6.51 -13.17 1.46
C VAL A 49 6.85 -11.74 1.86
N SER A 50 7.74 -11.57 2.83
CA SER A 50 8.18 -10.24 3.30
C SER A 50 8.93 -9.49 2.21
N ILE A 51 9.81 -10.16 1.48
CA ILE A 51 10.59 -9.56 0.38
C ILE A 51 9.68 -9.21 -0.78
N GLY A 52 8.83 -10.14 -1.23
CA GLY A 52 7.87 -9.88 -2.30
C GLY A 52 6.93 -8.72 -1.95
N SER A 53 6.50 -8.65 -0.69
CA SER A 53 5.69 -7.53 -0.20
C SER A 53 6.43 -6.19 -0.21
N LEU A 54 7.72 -6.19 0.11
CA LEU A 54 8.57 -4.99 0.00
C LEU A 54 8.67 -4.56 -1.48
N SER A 55 8.97 -5.48 -2.40
CA SER A 55 9.03 -5.21 -3.84
C SER A 55 7.72 -4.62 -4.36
N LEU A 56 6.58 -5.19 -3.96
CA LEU A 56 5.26 -4.65 -4.32
C LEU A 56 4.99 -3.27 -3.71
N THR A 57 5.63 -2.90 -2.60
CA THR A 57 5.47 -1.57 -1.99
C THR A 57 6.24 -0.50 -2.78
N ALA A 58 7.26 -0.87 -3.55
CA ALA A 58 8.10 0.06 -4.31
C ALA A 58 7.30 0.99 -5.23
N VAL A 59 6.14 0.54 -5.74
CA VAL A 59 5.28 1.31 -6.65
C VAL A 59 4.62 2.52 -6.00
N VAL A 60 4.58 2.61 -4.66
CA VAL A 60 3.99 3.75 -3.94
C VAL A 60 4.73 5.05 -4.26
N ALA A 61 6.06 5.03 -4.31
CA ALA A 61 6.86 6.22 -4.57
C ALA A 61 6.61 6.84 -5.96
N PRO A 62 6.70 6.08 -7.09
CA PRO A 62 6.31 6.60 -8.39
C PRO A 62 4.80 6.87 -8.46
N GLY A 63 3.96 6.10 -7.76
CA GLY A 63 2.52 6.35 -7.63
C GLY A 63 2.20 7.75 -7.11
N LEU A 64 2.84 8.18 -6.02
CA LEU A 64 2.67 9.52 -5.45
C LEU A 64 3.11 10.62 -6.42
N LYS A 65 4.21 10.41 -7.13
CA LYS A 65 4.70 11.37 -8.14
C LYS A 65 3.73 11.47 -9.32
N MET A 66 3.20 10.34 -9.78
CA MET A 66 2.18 10.32 -10.84
C MET A 66 0.89 11.00 -10.38
N ALA A 67 0.41 10.71 -9.18
CA ALA A 67 -0.77 11.38 -8.61
C ALA A 67 -0.55 12.90 -8.52
N ALA A 68 0.60 13.34 -7.98
CA ALA A 68 0.96 14.74 -7.91
C ALA A 68 0.99 15.40 -9.31
N TYR A 69 1.58 14.72 -10.30
CA TYR A 69 1.63 15.21 -11.67
C TYR A 69 0.23 15.36 -12.29
N ILE A 70 -0.61 14.33 -12.20
CA ILE A 70 -1.98 14.35 -12.73
C ILE A 70 -2.78 15.47 -12.04
N GLY A 71 -2.72 15.53 -10.71
CA GLY A 71 -3.37 16.56 -9.91
C GLY A 71 -2.91 17.97 -10.26
N ALA A 72 -1.61 18.19 -10.48
CA ALA A 72 -1.05 19.47 -10.91
C ALA A 72 -1.53 19.87 -12.31
N ARG A 73 -1.46 18.94 -13.28
CA ARG A 73 -1.90 19.18 -14.67
C ARG A 73 -3.40 19.44 -14.75
N TYR A 74 -4.20 18.77 -13.93
CA TYR A 74 -5.62 19.08 -13.78
C TYR A 74 -5.81 20.49 -13.21
N SER A 75 -5.11 20.81 -12.11
CA SER A 75 -5.28 22.08 -11.38
C SER A 75 -4.84 23.32 -12.16
N LEU A 76 -3.85 23.17 -13.04
CA LEU A 76 -3.39 24.24 -13.94
C LEU A 76 -4.38 24.52 -15.07
N ARG A 77 -5.14 23.50 -15.51
CA ARG A 77 -6.12 23.63 -16.60
C ARG A 77 -7.51 24.02 -16.11
N ARG A 78 -7.93 23.49 -14.95
CA ARG A 78 -9.24 23.75 -14.38
C ARG A 78 -9.26 25.17 -13.81
N THR A 79 -10.16 26.00 -14.33
CA THR A 79 -10.34 27.37 -13.86
C THR A 79 -11.70 27.56 -13.19
N VAL A 80 -11.75 28.48 -12.23
CA VAL A 80 -12.98 28.91 -11.53
C VAL A 80 -13.08 30.43 -11.60
N ASP A 81 -14.28 30.96 -11.37
CA ASP A 81 -14.48 32.40 -11.26
C ASP A 81 -13.75 32.94 -10.02
N SER A 82 -13.01 34.04 -10.19
CA SER A 82 -12.30 34.72 -9.10
C SER A 82 -13.19 35.67 -8.30
N GLY A 83 -14.45 35.87 -8.71
CA GLY A 83 -15.36 36.85 -8.11
C GLY A 83 -15.10 38.29 -8.54
N ALA A 84 -13.93 38.57 -9.12
CA ALA A 84 -13.66 39.80 -9.86
C ALA A 84 -14.22 39.66 -11.28
N ARG A 85 -15.18 40.52 -11.63
CA ARG A 85 -16.00 40.50 -12.87
C ARG A 85 -15.31 39.83 -14.06
N GLY A 86 -15.69 38.59 -14.34
CA GLY A 86 -15.35 37.84 -15.55
C GLY A 86 -13.94 37.24 -15.60
N THR A 87 -13.12 37.39 -14.55
CA THR A 87 -11.75 36.84 -14.54
C THR A 87 -11.76 35.42 -13.98
N ARG A 88 -11.38 34.45 -14.82
CA ARG A 88 -11.20 33.05 -14.40
C ARG A 88 -9.75 32.80 -13.99
N VAL A 89 -9.56 32.13 -12.86
CA VAL A 89 -8.24 31.77 -12.34
C VAL A 89 -8.09 30.24 -12.28
N PRO A 90 -6.92 29.68 -12.60
CA PRO A 90 -6.65 28.26 -12.38
C PRO A 90 -6.80 27.90 -10.91
N ILE A 91 -7.38 26.74 -10.61
CA ILE A 91 -7.53 26.31 -9.21
C ILE A 91 -6.17 26.07 -8.53
N MET A 92 -5.10 25.88 -9.32
CA MET A 92 -3.72 25.84 -8.83
C MET A 92 -3.28 27.14 -8.11
N SER A 93 -3.98 28.26 -8.28
CA SER A 93 -3.68 29.48 -7.53
C SER A 93 -4.00 29.38 -6.03
N PHE A 94 -4.90 28.46 -5.64
CA PHE A 94 -5.33 28.32 -4.25
C PHE A 94 -4.37 27.43 -3.45
N ARG A 95 -3.96 27.89 -2.26
CA ARG A 95 -3.09 27.11 -1.36
C ARG A 95 -3.67 25.76 -0.97
N THR A 96 -4.99 25.69 -0.80
CA THR A 96 -5.72 24.44 -0.53
C THR A 96 -5.60 23.41 -1.65
N GLN A 97 -5.33 23.85 -2.88
CA GLN A 97 -5.06 22.98 -4.03
C GLN A 97 -3.57 22.67 -4.16
N GLN A 98 -2.69 23.66 -3.95
CA GLN A 98 -1.25 23.50 -4.06
C GLN A 98 -0.65 22.55 -3.02
N LEU A 99 -1.04 22.69 -1.75
CA LEU A 99 -0.40 21.99 -0.64
C LEU A 99 -0.47 20.47 -0.78
N PRO A 100 -1.63 19.83 -1.06
CA PRO A 100 -1.69 18.39 -1.25
C PRO A 100 -0.78 17.89 -2.38
N ILE A 101 -0.72 18.63 -3.48
CA ILE A 101 0.09 18.28 -4.66
C ILE A 101 1.59 18.33 -4.33
N LEU A 102 2.03 19.41 -3.70
CA LEU A 102 3.43 19.59 -3.32
C LEU A 102 3.85 18.57 -2.24
N HIS A 103 2.99 18.29 -1.26
CA HIS A 103 3.23 17.23 -0.27
C HIS A 103 3.34 15.86 -0.92
N ALA A 104 2.46 15.52 -1.85
CA ALA A 104 2.52 14.25 -2.59
C ALA A 104 3.85 14.11 -3.35
N LEU A 105 4.27 15.16 -4.04
CA LEU A 105 5.53 15.18 -4.78
C LEU A 105 6.73 14.99 -3.84
N ALA A 106 6.78 15.75 -2.74
CA ALA A 106 7.84 15.65 -1.75
C ALA A 106 7.90 14.26 -1.11
N GLN A 107 6.75 13.72 -0.69
CA GLN A 107 6.64 12.36 -0.16
C GLN A 107 7.14 11.32 -1.17
N GLY A 108 6.81 11.47 -2.46
CA GLY A 108 7.29 10.57 -3.50
C GLY A 108 8.83 10.49 -3.59
N PHE A 109 9.53 11.61 -3.47
CA PHE A 109 11.00 11.63 -3.44
C PHE A 109 11.58 11.07 -2.14
N VAL A 110 11.01 11.47 -0.98
CA VAL A 110 11.48 11.01 0.33
C VAL A 110 11.30 9.50 0.47
N LEU A 111 10.13 8.97 0.10
CA LEU A 111 9.82 7.55 0.20
C LEU A 111 10.63 6.71 -0.79
N GLU A 112 10.99 7.24 -1.95
CA GLU A 112 11.91 6.57 -2.86
C GLU A 112 13.30 6.42 -2.23
N ALA A 113 13.84 7.50 -1.66
CA ALA A 113 15.13 7.47 -0.97
C ALA A 113 15.09 6.51 0.23
N PHE A 114 14.01 6.54 1.02
CA PHE A 114 13.78 5.63 2.12
C PHE A 114 13.73 4.17 1.66
N PHE A 115 13.00 3.86 0.59
CA PHE A 115 12.92 2.52 0.04
C PHE A 115 14.29 1.99 -0.38
N ARG A 116 15.08 2.80 -1.13
CA ARG A 116 16.43 2.41 -1.53
C ARG A 116 17.34 2.15 -0.32
N ARG A 117 17.26 2.99 0.71
CA ARG A 117 18.02 2.79 1.94
C ARG A 117 17.62 1.50 2.66
N ALA A 118 16.32 1.23 2.74
CA ALA A 118 15.82 0.04 3.41
C ALA A 118 16.15 -1.26 2.64
N ALA A 119 16.20 -1.21 1.31
CA ALA A 119 16.72 -2.30 0.49
C ALA A 119 18.20 -2.59 0.80
N GLY A 120 19.00 -1.54 1.04
CA GLY A 120 20.36 -1.66 1.57
C GLY A 120 20.40 -2.39 2.91
N TRP A 121 19.63 -1.91 3.91
CA TRP A 121 19.55 -2.57 5.23
C TRP A 121 19.15 -4.05 5.15
N LEU A 122 18.21 -4.39 4.26
CA LEU A 122 17.78 -5.77 4.05
C LEU A 122 18.90 -6.64 3.46
N THR A 123 19.69 -6.07 2.54
CA THR A 123 20.84 -6.75 1.91
C THR A 123 21.96 -6.96 2.92
N ASP A 124 22.25 -5.95 3.74
CA ASP A 124 23.28 -5.98 4.77
C ASP A 124 22.90 -6.90 5.96
N THR A 125 21.60 -7.13 6.18
CA THR A 125 21.12 -8.02 7.23
C THR A 125 21.33 -9.48 6.82
N PRO A 126 22.03 -10.30 7.63
CA PRO A 126 22.24 -11.73 7.36
C PRO A 126 20.93 -12.47 7.09
N VAL A 127 20.97 -13.47 6.20
CA VAL A 127 19.79 -14.23 5.78
C VAL A 127 19.18 -15.00 6.96
N GLU A 128 20.02 -15.37 7.93
CA GLU A 128 19.66 -16.09 9.15
C GLU A 128 18.80 -15.22 10.09
N ASN A 129 18.98 -13.88 10.06
CA ASN A 129 18.23 -12.96 10.91
C ASN A 129 16.88 -12.58 10.30
N ILE A 130 16.02 -13.60 10.15
CA ILE A 130 14.71 -13.50 9.49
C ILE A 130 13.77 -12.54 10.24
N ASN A 131 13.88 -12.45 11.57
CA ASN A 131 13.06 -11.55 12.37
C ASN A 131 13.32 -10.09 12.05
N LEU A 132 14.59 -9.69 11.95
CA LEU A 132 14.98 -8.32 11.60
C LEU A 132 14.61 -8.00 10.15
N ARG A 133 14.90 -8.92 9.21
CA ARG A 133 14.51 -8.76 7.80
C ARG A 133 12.99 -8.54 7.64
N ASN A 134 12.20 -9.38 8.31
CA ASN A 134 10.74 -9.25 8.30
C ASN A 134 10.27 -7.94 8.95
N ALA A 135 10.94 -7.49 10.02
CA ALA A 135 10.61 -6.21 10.68
C ALA A 135 10.87 -5.02 9.76
N ILE A 136 12.03 -4.99 9.07
CA ILE A 136 12.36 -3.95 8.09
C ILE A 136 11.29 -3.91 6.99
N CYS A 137 10.96 -5.04 6.39
CA CYS A 137 9.92 -5.10 5.34
C CYS A 137 8.56 -4.61 5.85
N ALA A 138 8.16 -5.00 7.07
CA ALA A 138 6.90 -4.58 7.66
C ALA A 138 6.84 -3.06 7.91
N ILE A 139 7.92 -2.47 8.46
CA ILE A 139 8.01 -1.03 8.73
C ILE A 139 7.95 -0.23 7.43
N VAL A 140 8.74 -0.63 6.42
CA VAL A 140 8.77 0.07 5.12
C VAL A 140 7.40 0.05 4.48
N LYS A 141 6.77 -1.14 4.43
CA LYS A 141 5.43 -1.28 3.88
C LYS A 141 4.43 -0.41 4.61
N ALA A 142 4.34 -0.55 5.93
CA ALA A 142 3.37 0.21 6.74
C ALA A 142 3.53 1.72 6.55
N THR A 143 4.78 2.20 6.51
CA THR A 143 5.11 3.61 6.32
C THR A 143 4.68 4.10 4.94
N MET A 144 5.18 3.47 3.87
CA MET A 144 4.92 3.92 2.50
C MET A 144 3.42 3.86 2.17
N ILE A 145 2.78 2.73 2.47
CA ILE A 145 1.35 2.55 2.26
C ILE A 145 0.54 3.54 3.10
N GLY A 146 0.93 3.78 4.36
CA GLY A 146 0.27 4.75 5.22
C GLY A 146 0.33 6.19 4.69
N HIS A 147 1.40 6.56 3.97
CA HIS A 147 1.48 7.84 3.26
C HIS A 147 0.58 7.86 2.02
N TRP A 148 0.59 6.79 1.22
CA TRP A 148 -0.31 6.68 0.07
C TRP A 148 -1.77 6.84 0.48
N ARG A 149 -2.25 6.08 1.48
CA ARG A 149 -3.66 6.10 1.90
C ARG A 149 -4.15 7.48 2.35
N ARG A 150 -3.26 8.33 2.87
CA ARG A 150 -3.59 9.69 3.29
C ARG A 150 -3.56 10.68 2.12
N THR A 151 -2.54 10.57 1.27
CA THR A 151 -2.29 11.55 0.22
C THR A 151 -3.00 11.22 -1.10
N GLY A 152 -3.03 9.95 -1.51
CA GLY A 152 -3.61 9.47 -2.76
C GLY A 152 -5.08 9.89 -2.91
N ILE A 153 -5.91 9.51 -1.93
CA ILE A 153 -7.33 9.92 -1.90
C ILE A 153 -7.49 11.45 -1.88
N THR A 154 -6.63 12.18 -1.17
CA THR A 154 -6.69 13.65 -1.14
C THR A 154 -6.50 14.24 -2.54
N ILE A 155 -5.58 13.69 -3.34
CA ILE A 155 -5.36 14.14 -4.73
C ILE A 155 -6.56 13.77 -5.62
N VAL A 156 -7.15 12.59 -5.44
CA VAL A 156 -8.39 12.18 -6.13
C VAL A 156 -9.49 13.23 -5.87
N ASP A 157 -9.72 13.59 -4.61
CA ASP A 157 -10.72 14.57 -4.21
C ASP A 157 -10.44 15.95 -4.81
N ARG A 158 -9.17 16.37 -4.84
CA ARG A 158 -8.75 17.64 -5.47
C ARG A 158 -9.01 17.68 -6.98
N CYS A 159 -9.22 16.53 -7.63
CA CYS A 159 -9.60 16.45 -9.04
C CYS A 159 -11.12 16.44 -9.26
N GLY A 160 -11.93 16.47 -8.18
CA GLY A 160 -13.39 16.42 -8.24
C GLY A 160 -13.91 15.15 -8.91
N ALA A 161 -15.07 15.23 -9.58
CA ALA A 161 -15.67 14.10 -10.28
C ALA A 161 -14.73 13.44 -11.32
N GLN A 162 -13.84 14.22 -11.93
CA GLN A 162 -12.87 13.66 -12.88
C GLN A 162 -11.86 12.72 -12.21
N GLY A 163 -11.53 12.93 -10.93
CA GLY A 163 -10.64 12.04 -10.18
C GLY A 163 -11.18 10.62 -10.04
N MET A 164 -12.50 10.45 -10.09
CA MET A 164 -13.20 9.18 -9.91
C MET A 164 -13.28 8.34 -11.20
N PHE A 165 -13.03 8.92 -12.37
CA PHE A 165 -13.08 8.18 -13.62
C PHE A 165 -11.84 7.32 -13.81
N ASP A 166 -12.05 6.04 -14.10
CA ASP A 166 -10.98 5.06 -14.34
C ASP A 166 -9.96 5.52 -15.39
N PHE A 167 -10.42 6.25 -16.41
CA PHE A 167 -9.57 6.80 -17.47
C PHE A 167 -8.44 7.70 -16.93
N ASN A 168 -8.68 8.43 -15.83
CA ASN A 168 -7.70 9.35 -15.24
C ASN A 168 -6.74 8.65 -14.27
N MET A 169 -6.86 7.33 -14.10
CA MET A 169 -5.95 6.44 -13.36
C MET A 169 -5.77 6.71 -11.86
N LEU A 170 -6.20 7.86 -11.33
CA LEU A 170 -6.07 8.21 -9.91
C LEU A 170 -6.83 7.25 -9.00
N PHE A 171 -8.14 7.08 -9.23
CA PHE A 171 -8.97 6.19 -8.42
C PHE A 171 -8.60 4.69 -8.59
N PRO A 172 -8.32 4.18 -9.81
CA PRO A 172 -7.77 2.83 -9.95
C PRO A 172 -6.48 2.59 -9.16
N MET A 173 -5.53 3.54 -9.18
CA MET A 173 -4.31 3.44 -8.37
C MET A 173 -4.62 3.39 -6.87
N GLU A 174 -5.54 4.23 -6.40
CA GLU A 174 -5.95 4.25 -4.99
C GLU A 174 -6.48 2.88 -4.54
N VAL A 175 -7.43 2.32 -5.28
CA VAL A 175 -8.01 1.02 -4.97
C VAL A 175 -6.96 -0.09 -5.09
N GLN A 176 -6.11 -0.06 -6.11
CA GLN A 176 -5.05 -1.05 -6.28
C GLN A 176 -4.07 -1.05 -5.09
N PHE A 177 -3.66 0.11 -4.59
CA PHE A 177 -2.70 0.16 -3.47
C PHE A 177 -3.36 -0.10 -2.11
N LEU A 178 -4.67 0.16 -1.96
CA LEU A 178 -5.44 -0.34 -0.81
C LEU A 178 -5.41 -1.86 -0.71
N CYS A 179 -5.50 -2.56 -1.85
CA CYS A 179 -5.39 -4.01 -1.91
C CYS A 179 -4.04 -4.53 -1.40
N HIS A 180 -2.95 -3.77 -1.61
CA HIS A 180 -1.63 -4.09 -1.10
C HIS A 180 -1.52 -3.93 0.42
N CYS A 181 -2.35 -3.08 1.04
CA CYS A 181 -2.39 -2.93 2.50
C CYS A 181 -2.84 -4.22 3.19
N MET A 182 -3.88 -4.86 2.64
CA MET A 182 -4.59 -5.97 3.25
C MET A 182 -3.76 -7.26 3.28
N THR A 183 -2.87 -7.47 2.31
CA THR A 183 -2.09 -8.71 2.18
C THR A 183 -1.00 -8.91 3.25
N LEU A 184 -0.72 -7.93 4.13
CA LEU A 184 0.19 -8.14 5.28
C LEU A 184 -0.40 -7.79 6.66
N ALA A 185 -1.63 -7.27 6.73
CA ALA A 185 -2.24 -6.91 8.00
C ALA A 185 -2.28 -8.09 8.99
N HIS A 186 -2.38 -9.32 8.48
CA HIS A 186 -2.40 -10.51 9.34
C HIS A 186 -1.05 -10.75 10.05
N ASN A 187 0.09 -10.54 9.40
CA ASN A 187 1.41 -10.79 9.99
C ASN A 187 1.85 -9.70 10.98
N ALA A 188 1.37 -8.46 10.82
CA ALA A 188 1.64 -7.37 11.75
C ALA A 188 0.73 -7.44 13.00
N TYR A 189 -0.53 -7.86 12.83
CA TYR A 189 -1.48 -8.05 13.92
C TYR A 189 -0.98 -9.10 14.95
N TYR A 190 -0.41 -10.22 14.49
CA TYR A 190 0.24 -11.20 15.39
C TYR A 190 1.52 -10.68 16.06
N ARG A 191 2.16 -9.61 15.55
CA ARG A 191 3.35 -9.02 16.18
C ARG A 191 3.01 -8.03 17.28
N LEU A 192 1.98 -7.22 17.11
CA LEU A 192 1.61 -6.18 18.08
C LEU A 192 0.97 -6.77 19.35
N ASN A 193 0.12 -7.79 19.23
CA ASN A 193 -0.50 -8.44 20.40
C ASN A 193 0.49 -9.22 21.28
N SER A 194 1.64 -9.64 20.74
CA SER A 194 2.69 -10.33 21.53
C SER A 194 3.61 -9.39 22.32
N ALA A 195 3.57 -8.08 22.05
CA ALA A 195 4.44 -7.07 22.68
C ALA A 195 3.79 -6.36 23.87
N GLY A 196 2.62 -6.81 24.34
CA GLY A 196 1.90 -6.20 25.47
C GLY A 196 1.37 -4.78 25.20
N TRP A 197 1.38 -4.33 23.95
CA TRP A 197 0.77 -3.05 23.57
C TRP A 197 -0.76 -3.18 23.64
N PRO A 198 -1.47 -2.26 24.30
CA PRO A 198 -2.92 -2.33 24.37
C PRO A 198 -3.47 -2.29 22.94
N SER A 199 -4.38 -3.22 22.65
CA SER A 199 -5.19 -3.18 21.43
C SER A 199 -5.74 -1.75 21.28
N PRO A 200 -5.61 -1.10 20.11
CA PRO A 200 -6.40 0.08 19.85
C PRO A 200 -7.84 -0.32 20.08
N LYS A 201 -8.51 0.28 21.08
CA LYS A 201 -9.94 0.10 21.23
C LYS A 201 -10.55 0.41 19.87
N GLU A 202 -11.28 -0.54 19.31
CA GLU A 202 -12.10 -0.32 18.13
C GLU A 202 -13.17 0.72 18.48
N THR A 203 -12.81 1.99 18.45
CA THR A 203 -13.74 3.11 18.48
C THR A 203 -13.75 3.74 17.10
N CYS A 204 -14.26 2.97 16.14
CA CYS A 204 -14.91 3.48 14.93
C CYS A 204 -15.74 2.33 14.36
N SER A 205 -16.99 2.24 14.81
CA SER A 205 -18.03 1.52 14.07
C SER A 205 -18.17 2.17 12.69
N PRO A 206 -18.12 1.43 11.57
CA PRO A 206 -18.38 1.99 10.24
C PRO A 206 -19.87 2.26 9.99
N TYR A 207 -20.75 2.00 10.97
CA TYR A 207 -22.19 2.17 10.86
C TYR A 207 -22.77 2.69 12.17
N ALA A 208 -22.59 3.98 12.44
CA ALA A 208 -23.44 4.71 13.36
C ALA A 208 -23.89 5.99 12.62
N CYS A 209 -25.21 6.15 12.48
CA CYS A 209 -25.87 7.35 11.97
C CYS A 209 -25.45 8.60 12.74
#